data_AF-L1P015-F1
#
_entry.id   AF-L1P015-F1
#
_cell.length_a   1.000
_cell.length_b   1.000
_cell.length_c   1.000
_cell.angle_alpha   90.00
_cell.angle_beta   90.00
_cell.angle_gamma   90.00
#
_symmetry.space_group_name_H-M   'P 1'
#
loop_
_entity.id
_entity.type
_entity.pdbx_description
1 polymer ?
#
loop_
_entity_poly.entity_id
_entity_poly.type
_entity_poly.pdbx_seq_one_letter_code
_entity_poly.pdbx_strand_id
1 'polypeptide(L)'
;CIYKRYRDFLMFYAAPISKHWQLAPEGSGVVQGADDIDQCIRNILSTRKGADVTRPDFGSDHYKWLDTPEDVFVPNIVRETVLAIQTWEKRVAVENVVFGGAAPHLTMTVYWCVADEVAGEIYTTDIRLEQAAWI
;
A
#
# COMPACT_ATOMS: atom_id res chain seq x y z
N CYS A 1 32.14 20.94 25.78
CA CYS A 1 31.55 20.12 24.69
C CYS A 1 30.28 19.40 25.16
N ILE A 2 29.26 20.16 25.55
CA ILE A 2 28.00 19.69 26.17
C ILE A 2 26.97 19.25 25.10
N TYR A 3 27.18 19.64 23.83
CA TYR A 3 26.26 19.37 22.72
C TYR A 3 26.23 17.93 22.20
N LYS A 4 27.21 17.07 22.54
CA LYS A 4 27.24 15.69 22.03
C LYS A 4 26.42 14.71 22.88
N ARG A 5 26.00 15.10 24.09
CA ARG A 5 25.34 14.21 25.07
C ARG A 5 23.81 14.32 25.11
N TYR A 6 23.23 15.30 24.39
CA TYR A 6 21.78 15.49 24.29
C TYR A 6 21.12 14.72 23.13
N ARG A 7 21.90 14.01 22.31
CA ARG A 7 21.38 13.20 21.20
C ARG A 7 20.94 11.80 21.62
N ASP A 8 21.33 11.36 22.81
CA ASP A 8 21.10 9.99 23.29
C ASP A 8 19.90 9.88 24.25
N PHE A 9 19.16 10.97 24.49
CA PHE A 9 18.08 10.99 25.50
C PHE A 9 16.83 11.78 25.09
N LEU A 10 16.53 11.86 23.78
CA LEU A 10 15.23 12.31 23.29
C LEU A 10 14.53 11.13 22.62
N MET A 11 13.37 10.79 23.19
CA MET A 11 12.36 9.92 22.62
C MET A 11 12.26 10.08 21.10
N PHE A 12 12.24 8.93 20.41
CA PHE A 12 12.02 8.74 18.99
C PHE A 12 10.68 9.34 18.50
N TYR A 13 10.62 10.65 18.34
CA TYR A 13 9.71 11.30 17.39
C TYR A 13 10.60 11.94 16.34
N ALA A 14 11.03 11.14 15.36
CA ALA A 14 11.71 11.69 14.19
C ALA A 14 10.73 12.64 13.49
N ALA A 15 11.05 13.93 13.44
CA ALA A 15 10.25 14.88 12.68
C ALA A 15 10.27 14.48 11.19
N PRO A 16 9.16 14.66 10.47
CA PRO A 16 9.12 14.39 9.04
C PRO A 16 10.14 15.27 8.30
N ILE A 17 10.95 14.64 7.45
CA ILE A 17 12.02 15.27 6.66
C ILE A 17 11.59 15.41 5.20
N SER A 18 10.85 14.42 4.68
CA SER A 18 10.32 14.46 3.32
C SER A 18 8.97 15.18 3.24
N LYS A 19 8.62 15.65 2.03
CA LYS A 19 7.32 16.28 1.75
C LYS A 19 6.14 15.34 2.00
N HIS A 20 6.34 14.04 1.81
CA HIS A 20 5.31 13.01 1.86
C HIS A 20 5.54 12.13 3.07
N TRP A 21 4.69 12.25 4.08
CA TRP A 21 4.85 11.52 5.32
C TRP A 21 3.50 11.21 5.98
N GLN A 22 3.46 10.10 6.71
CA GLN A 22 2.32 9.63 7.48
C GLN A 22 2.74 9.04 8.83
N LEU A 23 1.76 8.79 9.71
CA LEU A 23 2.00 8.05 10.95
C LEU A 23 2.19 6.56 10.65
N ALA A 24 3.13 5.93 11.35
CA ALA A 24 3.33 4.49 11.22
C ALA A 24 2.09 3.71 11.72
N PRO A 25 1.67 2.62 11.04
CA PRO A 25 0.46 1.87 11.39
C PRO A 25 0.49 1.28 12.81
N GLU A 26 1.65 0.81 13.28
CA GLU A 26 1.78 0.02 14.52
C GLU A 26 2.51 0.73 15.67
N GLY A 27 2.68 2.07 15.66
CA GLY A 27 3.31 2.73 16.82
C GLY A 27 3.76 4.18 16.66
N SER A 28 4.73 4.57 17.51
CA SER A 28 5.33 5.92 17.53
C SER A 28 6.38 6.06 16.43
N GLY A 29 6.04 6.78 15.37
CA GLY A 29 6.97 7.04 14.27
C GLY A 29 6.27 7.70 13.09
N VAL A 30 7.09 8.02 12.08
CA VAL A 30 6.63 8.56 10.81
C VAL A 30 7.16 7.70 9.68
N VAL A 31 6.31 7.42 8.71
CA VAL A 31 6.63 6.79 7.44
C VAL A 31 6.78 7.91 6.41
N GLN A 32 7.78 7.82 5.52
CA GLN A 32 8.15 8.94 4.65
C GLN A 32 8.59 8.47 3.26
N GLY A 33 8.49 9.35 2.26
CA GLY A 33 8.99 9.07 0.92
C GLY A 33 8.25 7.92 0.25
N ALA A 34 8.98 6.95 -0.30
CA ALA A 34 8.39 5.76 -0.94
C ALA A 34 7.59 4.89 0.06
N ASP A 35 8.02 4.81 1.32
CA ASP A 35 7.31 4.03 2.33
C ASP A 35 5.92 4.63 2.65
N ASP A 36 5.76 5.96 2.54
CA ASP A 36 4.46 6.63 2.70
C ASP A 36 3.50 6.21 1.60
N ILE A 37 4.02 6.04 0.39
CA ILE A 37 3.25 5.57 -0.77
C ILE A 37 2.90 4.08 -0.62
N ASP A 38 3.83 3.23 -0.18
CA ASP A 38 3.55 1.82 0.15
C ASP A 38 2.42 1.72 1.19
N GLN A 39 2.49 2.53 2.25
CA GLN A 39 1.43 2.58 3.26
C GLN A 39 0.09 3.05 2.67
N CYS A 40 0.08 4.04 1.78
CA CYS A 40 -1.14 4.45 1.06
C CYS A 40 -1.75 3.29 0.26
N ILE A 41 -0.93 2.58 -0.53
CA ILE A 41 -1.38 1.45 -1.33
C ILE A 41 -1.96 0.36 -0.43
N ARG A 42 -1.27 0.03 0.68
CA ARG A 42 -1.79 -0.92 1.66
C ARG A 42 -3.13 -0.48 2.23
N ASN A 43 -3.27 0.80 2.60
CA ASN A 43 -4.54 1.32 3.12
C ASN A 43 -5.66 1.20 2.09
N ILE A 44 -5.41 1.56 0.82
CA ILE A 44 -6.39 1.44 -0.27
C ILE A 44 -6.81 -0.01 -0.47
N LEU A 45 -5.85 -0.94 -0.59
CA LEU A 45 -6.14 -2.34 -0.87
C LEU A 45 -6.65 -3.12 0.35
N SER A 46 -6.38 -2.65 1.57
CA SER A 46 -6.94 -3.26 2.78
C SER A 46 -8.33 -2.72 3.13
N THR A 47 -8.81 -1.71 2.41
CA THR A 47 -10.13 -1.11 2.65
C THR A 47 -11.12 -1.58 1.59
N ARG A 48 -12.23 -2.16 2.04
CA ARG A 48 -13.36 -2.49 1.17
C ARG A 48 -14.09 -1.24 0.74
N LYS A 49 -14.45 -1.17 -0.53
CA LYS A 49 -15.32 -0.11 -1.02
C LYS A 49 -16.65 -0.13 -0.24
N GLY A 50 -17.03 1.02 0.29
CA GLY A 50 -18.21 1.22 1.14
C GLY A 50 -17.97 1.06 2.64
N ALA A 51 -16.78 0.61 3.08
CA ALA A 51 -16.47 0.47 4.52
C ALA A 51 -16.21 1.82 5.19
N ASP A 52 -15.57 2.77 4.49
CA ASP A 52 -15.43 4.13 4.97
C ASP A 52 -16.74 4.89 4.74
N VAL A 53 -17.51 5.06 5.81
CA VAL A 53 -18.81 5.77 5.81
C VAL A 53 -18.69 7.18 5.25
N THR A 54 -17.56 7.85 5.46
CA THR A 54 -17.34 9.23 5.01
C THR A 54 -16.88 9.31 3.56
N ARG A 55 -16.34 8.21 3.02
CA ARG A 55 -15.81 8.10 1.66
C ARG A 55 -16.20 6.72 1.08
N PRO A 56 -17.48 6.50 0.75
CA PRO A 56 -17.96 5.18 0.35
C PRO A 56 -17.28 4.62 -0.90
N ASP A 57 -16.76 5.46 -1.80
CA ASP A 57 -16.03 5.02 -2.99
C ASP A 57 -14.56 4.65 -2.73
N PHE A 58 -14.04 4.94 -1.53
CA PHE A 58 -12.65 4.66 -1.16
C PHE A 58 -12.41 3.16 -0.94
N GLY A 59 -11.27 2.69 -1.42
CA GLY A 59 -10.85 1.29 -1.30
C GLY A 59 -10.91 0.52 -2.63
N SER A 60 -10.93 -0.80 -2.53
CA SER A 60 -10.91 -1.72 -3.67
C SER A 60 -11.93 -2.84 -3.51
N ASP A 61 -12.41 -3.37 -4.64
CA ASP A 61 -13.35 -4.49 -4.71
C ASP A 61 -12.67 -5.82 -5.13
N HIS A 62 -11.34 -5.84 -5.21
CA HIS A 62 -10.59 -7.00 -5.69
C HIS A 62 -10.90 -8.30 -4.93
N TYR A 63 -11.19 -8.23 -3.63
CA TYR A 63 -11.54 -9.39 -2.80
C TYR A 63 -12.79 -10.15 -3.27
N LYS A 64 -13.70 -9.51 -4.04
CA LYS A 64 -14.93 -10.14 -4.53
C LYS A 64 -14.68 -11.34 -5.45
N TRP A 65 -13.47 -11.47 -5.97
CA TRP A 65 -13.11 -12.47 -6.97
C TRP A 65 -12.33 -13.66 -6.39
N LEU A 66 -11.99 -13.66 -5.10
CA LEU A 66 -11.09 -14.65 -4.48
C LEU A 66 -11.53 -16.11 -4.67
N ASP A 67 -12.84 -16.37 -4.60
CA ASP A 67 -13.42 -17.72 -4.72
C ASP A 67 -13.85 -18.07 -6.16
N THR A 68 -13.35 -17.33 -7.16
CA THR A 68 -13.64 -17.61 -8.57
C THR A 68 -12.54 -18.45 -9.22
N PRO A 69 -12.83 -19.17 -10.33
CA PRO A 69 -11.80 -19.87 -11.10
C PRO A 69 -10.67 -18.94 -11.55
N GLU A 70 -9.44 -19.46 -11.69
CA GLU A 70 -8.23 -18.67 -11.94
C GLU A 70 -8.34 -17.72 -13.15
N ASP A 71 -8.97 -18.17 -14.23
CA ASP A 71 -9.22 -17.43 -15.47
C ASP A 71 -10.18 -16.24 -15.29
N VAL A 72 -10.98 -16.24 -14.22
CA VAL A 72 -11.82 -15.12 -13.79
C VAL A 72 -11.14 -14.31 -12.69
N PHE A 73 -10.52 -14.98 -11.73
CA PHE A 73 -9.85 -14.40 -10.56
C PHE A 73 -8.75 -13.42 -10.97
N VAL A 74 -7.75 -13.87 -11.73
CA VAL A 74 -6.56 -13.07 -12.06
C VAL A 74 -6.91 -11.76 -12.75
N PRO A 75 -7.61 -11.75 -13.91
CA PRO A 75 -7.86 -10.49 -14.64
C PRO A 75 -8.73 -9.50 -13.85
N ASN A 76 -9.71 -9.99 -13.08
CA ASN A 76 -10.58 -9.10 -12.32
C ASN A 76 -9.90 -8.50 -11.09
N ILE A 77 -9.07 -9.25 -10.37
CA ILE A 77 -8.28 -8.68 -9.28
C ILE A 77 -7.29 -7.66 -9.80
N VAL A 78 -6.56 -7.96 -10.88
CA VAL A 78 -5.62 -7.00 -11.48
C VAL A 78 -6.35 -5.71 -11.85
N ARG A 79 -7.51 -5.81 -12.50
CA ARG A 79 -8.34 -4.65 -12.86
C ARG A 79 -8.73 -3.82 -11.65
N GLU A 80 -9.30 -4.43 -10.62
CA GLU A 80 -9.78 -3.71 -9.42
C GLU A 80 -8.63 -3.11 -8.60
N THR A 81 -7.49 -3.79 -8.54
CA THR A 81 -6.27 -3.29 -7.88
C THR A 81 -5.73 -2.06 -8.61
N VAL A 82 -5.52 -2.16 -9.93
CA VAL A 82 -5.01 -1.06 -10.75
C VAL A 82 -5.96 0.14 -10.71
N LEU A 83 -7.27 -0.10 -10.86
CA LEU A 83 -8.28 0.96 -10.84
C LEU A 83 -8.29 1.69 -9.48
N ALA A 84 -8.23 0.95 -8.37
CA ALA A 84 -8.22 1.56 -7.04
C ALA A 84 -6.97 2.41 -6.80
N ILE A 85 -5.78 1.89 -7.12
CA ILE A 85 -4.51 2.63 -6.97
C ILE A 85 -4.51 3.87 -7.86
N GLN A 86 -4.85 3.73 -9.15
CA GLN A 86 -4.92 4.86 -10.07
C GLN A 86 -5.94 5.92 -9.65
N THR A 87 -7.03 5.52 -8.98
CA THR A 87 -8.05 6.46 -8.49
C THR A 87 -7.56 7.27 -7.31
N TRP A 88 -6.93 6.62 -6.34
CA TRP A 88 -6.67 7.21 -5.01
C TRP A 88 -5.21 7.62 -4.77
N GLU A 89 -4.25 7.07 -5.49
CA GLU A 89 -2.82 7.37 -5.36
C GLU A 89 -2.22 7.81 -6.71
N LYS A 90 -2.32 9.11 -7.00
CA LYS A 90 -1.88 9.70 -8.28
C LYS A 90 -0.36 9.77 -8.45
N ARG A 91 0.40 9.60 -7.36
CA ARG A 91 1.87 9.61 -7.40
C ARG A 91 2.44 8.30 -7.96
N VAL A 92 1.60 7.27 -8.10
CA VAL A 92 2.01 5.93 -8.48
C VAL A 92 1.64 5.61 -9.91
N ALA A 93 2.60 5.07 -10.66
CA ALA A 93 2.35 4.31 -11.87
C ALA A 93 2.51 2.81 -11.56
N VAL A 94 1.46 2.03 -11.79
CA VAL A 94 1.48 0.57 -11.61
C VAL A 94 2.07 -0.06 -12.85
N GLU A 95 3.16 -0.80 -12.68
CA GLU A 95 3.89 -1.45 -13.77
C GLU A 95 3.40 -2.89 -13.99
N ASN A 96 3.17 -3.63 -12.90
CA ASN A 96 2.75 -5.02 -12.97
C ASN A 96 2.05 -5.47 -11.69
N VAL A 97 1.20 -6.48 -11.81
CA VAL A 97 0.57 -7.16 -10.67
C VAL A 97 0.73 -8.65 -10.89
N VAL A 98 1.38 -9.33 -9.95
CA VAL A 98 1.61 -10.77 -10.03
C VAL A 98 1.03 -11.48 -8.81
N PHE A 99 0.78 -12.77 -8.98
CA PHE A 99 0.29 -13.64 -7.93
C PHE A 99 1.32 -14.73 -7.65
N GLY A 100 1.50 -15.06 -6.38
CA GLY A 100 2.37 -16.13 -5.93
C GLY A 100 1.73 -16.92 -4.81
N GLY A 101 2.20 -18.15 -4.61
CA GLY A 101 1.65 -19.08 -3.62
C GLY A 101 0.54 -19.96 -4.19
N ALA A 102 -0.25 -20.55 -3.30
CA ALA A 102 -1.36 -21.44 -3.64
C ALA A 102 -2.41 -21.36 -2.54
N ALA A 103 -3.67 -21.61 -2.89
CA ALA A 103 -4.76 -21.61 -1.91
C ALA A 103 -4.44 -22.54 -0.71
N PRO A 104 -4.65 -22.10 0.54
CA PRO A 104 -5.32 -20.85 0.94
C PRO A 104 -4.39 -19.63 1.10
N HIS A 105 -3.08 -19.75 0.82
CA HIS A 105 -2.07 -18.72 1.05
C HIS A 105 -1.62 -18.08 -0.27
N LEU A 106 -2.39 -17.09 -0.74
CA LEU A 106 -2.13 -16.41 -2.00
C LEU A 106 -1.62 -14.99 -1.72
N THR A 107 -0.50 -14.63 -2.35
CA THR A 107 0.08 -13.28 -2.26
C THR A 107 -0.08 -12.57 -3.59
N MET A 108 -0.59 -11.35 -3.54
CA MET A 108 -0.58 -10.41 -4.67
C MET A 108 0.55 -9.41 -4.46
N THR A 109 1.46 -9.32 -5.43
CA THR A 109 2.57 -8.36 -5.43
C THR A 109 2.31 -7.31 -6.50
N VAL A 110 2.22 -6.03 -6.09
CA VAL A 110 2.06 -4.89 -6.98
C VAL A 110 3.42 -4.22 -7.18
N TYR A 111 3.90 -4.20 -8.42
CA TYR A 111 5.09 -3.47 -8.83
C TYR A 111 4.70 -2.07 -9.29
N TRP A 112 5.38 -1.07 -8.76
CA TRP A 112 5.06 0.32 -9.05
C TRP A 112 6.29 1.24 -9.01
N CYS A 113 6.19 2.38 -9.69
CA CYS A 113 7.18 3.45 -9.65
C CYS A 113 6.51 4.80 -9.36
N VAL A 114 7.30 5.80 -8.95
CA VAL A 114 6.81 7.16 -8.75
C VAL A 114 6.67 7.85 -10.11
N ALA A 115 5.47 8.32 -10.44
CA ALA A 115 5.08 8.73 -11.79
C ALA A 115 5.93 9.88 -12.40
N ASP A 116 6.50 10.75 -11.57
CA ASP A 116 7.29 11.91 -12.01
C ASP A 116 8.81 11.63 -12.09
N GLU A 117 9.27 10.39 -11.82
CA GLU A 117 10.70 10.04 -11.87
C GLU A 117 11.11 9.44 -13.23
N VAL A 118 12.00 10.16 -13.95
CA VAL A 118 12.46 9.86 -15.33
C VAL A 118 13.22 8.52 -15.45
N ALA A 119 13.58 7.90 -14.32
CA ALA A 119 14.04 6.52 -14.21
C ALA A 119 13.74 6.04 -12.78
N GLY A 120 12.45 5.99 -12.43
CA GLY A 120 12.01 5.66 -11.07
C GLY A 120 12.50 4.29 -10.62
N GLU A 121 12.91 4.21 -9.36
CA GLU A 121 13.12 2.92 -8.69
C GLU A 121 11.79 2.14 -8.70
N ILE A 122 11.85 0.84 -8.98
CA ILE A 122 10.68 -0.03 -8.92
C ILE A 122 10.52 -0.52 -7.49
N TYR A 123 9.39 -0.18 -6.88
CA TYR A 123 8.97 -0.61 -5.56
C TYR A 123 7.93 -1.74 -5.66
N THR A 124 7.75 -2.46 -4.56
CA THR A 124 6.80 -3.58 -4.49
C THR A 124 5.96 -3.49 -3.23
N THR A 125 4.64 -3.68 -3.38
CA THR A 125 3.72 -3.83 -2.25
C THR A 125 3.08 -5.21 -2.28
N ASP A 126 3.34 -6.01 -1.25
CA ASP A 126 2.78 -7.35 -1.08
C ASP A 126 1.52 -7.33 -0.21
N ILE A 127 0.45 -7.94 -0.72
CA ILE A 127 -0.83 -8.13 -0.03
C ILE A 127 -1.12 -9.62 0.07
N ARG A 128 -1.31 -10.12 1.30
CA ARG A 128 -1.82 -11.46 1.56
C ARG A 128 -3.34 -11.48 1.37
N LEU A 129 -3.82 -12.22 0.39
CA LEU A 129 -5.21 -12.17 -0.01
C LEU A 129 -6.15 -12.83 1.00
N GLU A 130 -5.64 -13.76 1.82
CA GLU A 130 -6.40 -14.34 2.93
C GLU A 130 -6.66 -13.35 4.08
N GLN A 131 -5.84 -12.30 4.21
CA GLN A 131 -6.00 -11.28 5.26
C GLN A 131 -6.90 -10.13 4.81
N ALA A 132 -7.04 -9.89 3.50
CA ALA A 132 -7.97 -8.91 2.92
C ALA A 132 -9.45 -9.33 3.05
N ALA A 133 -9.72 -10.57 3.44
CA ALA A 133 -11.07 -11.10 3.59
C ALA A 133 -11.76 -10.73 4.91
N TRP A 134 -11.07 -10.13 5.90
CA TRP A 134 -11.61 -9.97 7.27
C TRP A 134 -11.73 -8.52 7.77
N ILE A 135 -11.42 -7.53 6.94
CA ILE A 135 -11.63 -6.09 7.20
C ILE A 135 -12.65 -5.58 6.19
#